data_AF-A0A9P1CQZ0-F1
#
_entry.id   AF-A0A9P1CQZ0-F1
#
_cell.length_a   1.000
_cell.length_b   1.000
_cell.length_c   1.000
_cell.angle_alpha   90.00
_cell.angle_beta   90.00
_cell.angle_gamma   90.00
#
_symmetry.space_group_name_H-M   'P 1'
#
loop_
_entity.id
_entity.type
_entity.pdbx_description
1 polymer ?
#
loop_
_entity_poly.entity_id
_entity_poly.type
_entity_poly.pdbx_seq_one_letter_code
_entity_poly.pdbx_strand_id
1 'polypeptide(L)'
;MLDDGSESEQEIHPINTKLLQDVLRHFRQQIRNLDPSSPSEKWRHLVQWFDITDMRLRFAHSNVSHTFRQPPHKGYKLTELVDSFLRGDERPVAADWKGLLRVVCGNRRLWTLREFLRRHGGWTHAVPHTPVIVH
;
A
#
# COMPACT_ATOMS: atom_id res chain seq x y z
N MET A 1 -1.33 0.55 -37.08
CA MET A 1 -2.34 -0.19 -36.31
C MET A 1 -1.84 -0.24 -34.88
N LEU A 2 -2.28 0.72 -34.05
CA LEU A 2 -2.05 0.71 -32.62
C LEU A 2 -3.43 0.50 -32.01
N ASP A 3 -3.57 -0.65 -31.35
CA ASP A 3 -4.76 -1.07 -30.63
C ASP A 3 -4.83 -0.24 -29.35
N ASP A 4 -5.64 0.82 -29.39
CA ASP A 4 -5.93 1.69 -28.25
C ASP A 4 -6.91 0.93 -27.35
N GLY A 5 -6.34 0.06 -26.51
CA GLY A 5 -7.05 -0.69 -25.48
C GLY A 5 -7.55 0.28 -24.41
N SER A 6 -8.65 0.97 -24.72
CA SER A 6 -9.44 1.74 -23.77
C SER A 6 -9.99 0.76 -22.72
N GLU A 7 -9.27 0.60 -21.62
CA GLU A 7 -9.79 -0.05 -20.41
C GLU A 7 -11.01 0.75 -19.96
N SER A 8 -12.20 0.21 -20.23
CA SER A 8 -13.46 0.81 -19.84
C SER A 8 -13.48 0.94 -18.32
N GLU A 9 -13.61 2.18 -17.83
CA GLU A 9 -13.91 2.47 -16.43
C GLU A 9 -15.25 1.81 -16.10
N GLN A 10 -15.22 0.61 -15.53
CA GLN A 10 -16.42 -0.08 -15.06
C GLN A 10 -17.03 0.76 -13.93
N GLU A 11 -18.17 1.38 -14.22
CA GLU A 11 -19.02 2.07 -13.25
C GLU A 11 -19.35 1.12 -12.08
N ILE A 12 -18.88 1.47 -10.88
CA ILE A 12 -19.14 0.70 -9.67
C ILE A 12 -20.61 0.90 -9.29
N HIS A 13 -21.46 -0.05 -9.66
CA HIS A 13 -22.89 -0.01 -9.37
C HIS A 13 -23.18 0.03 -7.84
N PRO A 14 -24.14 0.86 -7.37
CA PRO A 14 -24.44 1.05 -5.94
C PRO A 14 -24.88 -0.21 -5.16
N ILE A 15 -25.33 -1.27 -5.86
CA ILE A 15 -25.62 -2.58 -5.26
C ILE A 15 -24.36 -3.21 -4.65
N ASN A 16 -23.19 -2.98 -5.24
CA ASN A 16 -21.93 -3.51 -4.72
C ASN A 16 -21.51 -2.82 -3.42
N THR A 17 -21.85 -1.55 -3.24
CA THR A 17 -21.45 -0.78 -2.06
C THR A 17 -22.18 -1.25 -0.80
N LYS A 18 -23.48 -1.52 -0.88
CA LYS A 18 -24.25 -2.02 0.28
C LYS A 18 -23.87 -3.44 0.65
N LEU A 19 -23.74 -4.32 -0.34
CA LEU A 19 -23.25 -5.69 -0.12
C LEU A 19 -21.84 -5.69 0.48
N LEU A 20 -20.93 -4.86 -0.04
CA LEU A 20 -19.59 -4.72 0.51
C LEU A 20 -19.61 -4.19 1.95
N GLN A 21 -20.45 -3.19 2.24
CA GLN A 21 -20.62 -2.68 3.60
C GLN A 21 -21.16 -3.75 4.57
N ASP A 22 -22.11 -4.56 4.13
CA ASP A 22 -22.69 -5.63 4.93
C ASP A 22 -21.68 -6.76 5.17
N VAL A 23 -20.89 -7.13 4.15
CA VAL A 23 -19.76 -8.06 4.28
C VAL A 23 -18.71 -7.51 5.25
N LEU A 24 -18.29 -6.26 5.09
CA LEU A 24 -17.31 -5.61 5.98
C LEU A 24 -17.81 -5.53 7.42
N ARG A 25 -19.12 -5.33 7.63
CA ARG A 25 -19.73 -5.28 8.96
C ARG A 25 -19.80 -6.67 9.59
N HIS A 26 -20.28 -7.67 8.84
CA HIS A 26 -20.51 -9.02 9.34
C HIS A 26 -19.20 -9.78 9.59
N PHE A 27 -18.22 -9.62 8.68
CA PHE A 27 -16.94 -10.32 8.74
C PHE A 27 -15.81 -9.48 9.31
N ARG A 28 -16.13 -8.39 10.03
CA ARG A 28 -15.14 -7.40 10.49
C ARG A 28 -13.96 -8.03 11.23
N GLN A 29 -14.22 -8.99 12.13
CA GLN A 29 -13.17 -9.67 12.88
C GLN A 29 -12.34 -10.62 12.01
N GLN A 30 -12.98 -11.42 11.14
CA GLN A 30 -12.22 -12.31 10.24
C GLN A 30 -11.35 -11.49 9.27
N ILE A 31 -11.89 -10.41 8.70
CA ILE A 31 -11.15 -9.51 7.81
C ILE A 31 -9.99 -8.86 8.56
N ARG A 32 -10.17 -8.45 9.82
CA ARG A 32 -9.06 -7.92 10.64
C ARG A 32 -7.98 -8.97 10.90
N ASN A 33 -8.34 -10.24 11.08
CA ASN A 33 -7.37 -11.33 11.25
C ASN A 33 -6.67 -11.72 9.94
N LEU A 34 -7.22 -11.30 8.81
CA LEU A 34 -6.62 -11.43 7.48
C LEU A 34 -5.82 -10.17 7.09
N ASP A 35 -5.82 -9.11 7.92
CA ASP A 35 -5.06 -7.90 7.63
C ASP A 35 -3.56 -8.18 7.75
N PRO A 36 -2.84 -8.21 6.62
CA PRO A 36 -1.43 -8.53 6.61
C PRO A 36 -0.55 -7.43 7.22
N SER A 37 -1.12 -6.24 7.47
CA SER A 37 -0.46 -5.17 8.19
C SER A 37 -0.51 -5.33 9.71
N SER A 38 -1.35 -6.24 10.21
CA SER A 38 -1.30 -6.67 11.60
C SER A 38 -0.24 -7.76 11.75
N PRO A 39 0.75 -7.59 12.65
CA PRO A 39 1.81 -8.57 12.87
C PRO A 39 1.25 -9.81 13.56
N SER A 40 0.57 -10.67 12.79
CA SER A 40 0.18 -12.00 13.24
C SER A 40 1.35 -12.94 13.04
N GLU A 41 1.77 -13.60 14.13
CA GLU A 41 2.81 -14.63 14.12
C GLU A 41 2.52 -15.74 13.09
N LYS A 42 1.23 -15.98 12.81
CA LYS A 42 0.74 -16.93 11.81
C LYS A 42 1.30 -16.67 10.42
N TRP A 43 1.45 -15.42 10.00
CA TRP A 43 1.85 -15.06 8.63
C TRP A 43 3.31 -14.68 8.51
N ARG A 44 4.05 -14.66 9.62
CA ARG A 44 5.45 -14.23 9.67
C ARG A 44 6.36 -15.02 8.74
N HIS A 45 6.09 -16.31 8.55
CA HIS A 45 6.85 -17.18 7.65
C HIS A 45 6.66 -16.86 6.17
N LEU A 46 5.58 -16.16 5.80
CA LEU A 46 5.33 -15.69 4.43
C LEU A 46 5.90 -14.30 4.18
N VAL A 47 6.38 -13.61 5.22
CA VAL A 47 6.91 -12.26 5.10
C VAL A 47 8.36 -12.31 4.65
N GLN A 48 8.62 -11.76 3.47
CA GLN A 48 9.94 -11.43 2.98
C GLN A 48 10.13 -9.91 2.98
N TRP A 49 11.37 -9.46 3.10
CA TRP A 49 11.71 -8.04 3.13
C TRP A 49 12.32 -7.63 1.80
N PHE A 50 11.77 -6.59 1.19
CA PHE A 50 12.28 -6.03 -0.06
C PHE A 50 12.61 -4.55 0.10
N ASP A 51 13.62 -4.08 -0.62
CA ASP A 51 13.89 -2.66 -0.70
C ASP A 51 12.72 -1.93 -1.37
N ILE A 52 12.35 -0.77 -0.84
CA ILE A 52 11.29 0.07 -1.44
C ILE A 52 11.62 0.55 -2.87
N THR A 53 12.90 0.47 -3.26
CA THR A 53 13.42 0.77 -4.58
C THR A 53 13.33 -0.42 -5.54
N ASP A 54 12.91 -1.60 -5.07
CA ASP A 54 12.75 -2.79 -5.91
C ASP A 54 11.83 -2.48 -7.10
N MET A 55 12.36 -2.75 -8.29
CA MET A 55 11.69 -2.47 -9.55
C MET A 55 10.44 -3.31 -9.79
N ARG A 56 10.18 -4.35 -9.00
CA ARG A 56 8.92 -5.13 -9.04
C ARG A 56 7.83 -4.48 -8.20
N LEU A 57 8.17 -3.58 -7.29
CA LEU A 57 7.21 -2.92 -6.40
C LEU A 57 6.33 -1.93 -7.18
N ARG A 58 5.03 -2.16 -7.15
CA ARG A 58 4.01 -1.38 -7.87
C ARG A 58 2.92 -0.93 -6.90
N PHE A 59 2.39 0.26 -7.14
CA PHE A 59 1.17 0.69 -6.48
C PHE A 59 0.02 -0.22 -6.91
N ALA A 60 -0.87 -0.59 -5.98
CA ALA A 60 -2.09 -1.31 -6.33
C ALA A 60 -3.23 -0.39 -6.78
N HIS A 61 -3.06 0.93 -6.65
CA HIS A 61 -4.04 1.94 -7.07
C HIS A 61 -3.39 2.95 -8.02
N SER A 62 -4.16 3.45 -8.97
CA SER A 62 -3.74 4.48 -9.92
C SER A 62 -3.60 5.86 -9.29
N ASN A 63 -4.34 6.15 -8.20
CA ASN A 63 -4.40 7.48 -7.61
C ASN A 63 -4.12 7.45 -6.10
N VAL A 64 -3.25 8.35 -5.65
CA VAL A 64 -2.82 8.49 -4.25
C VAL A 64 -3.13 9.91 -3.80
N SER A 65 -4.13 10.08 -2.92
CA SER A 65 -4.50 11.40 -2.39
C SER A 65 -3.33 12.06 -1.65
N HIS A 66 -2.97 13.28 -2.05
CA HIS A 66 -1.88 14.08 -1.46
C HIS A 66 -2.12 14.49 -0.01
N THR A 67 -3.36 14.45 0.44
CA THR A 67 -3.77 14.84 1.79
C THR A 67 -4.51 13.69 2.47
N PHE A 68 -4.27 13.51 3.76
CA PHE A 68 -5.00 12.54 4.57
C PHE A 68 -6.39 13.07 4.92
N ARG A 69 -7.43 12.27 4.67
CA ARG A 69 -8.83 12.64 4.96
C ARG A 69 -9.35 12.06 6.29
N GLN A 70 -8.61 11.14 6.89
CA GLN A 70 -9.00 10.40 8.09
C GLN A 70 -8.01 10.66 9.24
N PRO A 71 -8.49 10.74 10.49
CA PRO A 71 -7.62 10.76 11.67
C PRO A 71 -6.73 9.51 11.76
N PRO A 72 -5.58 9.56 12.46
CA PRO A 72 -5.06 10.71 13.22
C PRO A 72 -4.41 11.79 12.34
N HIS A 73 -4.06 11.48 11.10
CA HIS A 73 -3.30 12.38 10.23
C HIS A 73 -4.17 13.32 9.37
N LYS A 74 -5.45 13.50 9.68
CA LYS A 74 -6.37 14.29 8.85
C LYS A 74 -5.81 15.71 8.59
N GLY A 75 -5.74 16.11 7.33
CA GLY A 75 -5.24 17.42 6.90
C GLY A 75 -3.73 17.47 6.64
N TYR A 76 -2.96 16.49 7.10
CA TYR A 76 -1.52 16.45 6.89
C TYR A 76 -1.22 16.15 5.41
N LYS A 77 -0.14 16.74 4.90
CA LYS A 77 0.40 16.42 3.57
C LYS A 77 1.20 15.13 3.64
N LEU A 78 1.21 14.38 2.54
CA LEU A 78 2.05 13.19 2.41
C LEU A 78 3.54 13.43 2.70
N THR A 79 4.04 14.62 2.39
CA THR A 79 5.43 15.02 2.61
C THR A 79 5.78 15.24 4.08
N GLU A 80 4.78 15.51 4.93
CA GLU A 80 4.99 15.81 6.36
C GLU A 80 5.18 14.55 7.22
N LEU A 81 4.89 13.37 6.65
CA LEU A 81 5.02 12.08 7.35
C LEU A 81 6.26 11.28 6.93
N VAL A 82 7.12 11.84 6.08
CA VAL A 82 8.36 11.18 5.62
C VAL A 82 9.15 10.67 6.81
N ASP A 83 9.48 11.53 7.77
CA ASP A 83 10.33 11.16 8.91
C ASP A 83 9.71 10.06 9.77
N SER A 84 8.38 10.03 9.90
CA SER A 84 7.67 8.96 10.60
C SER A 84 7.83 7.62 9.90
N PHE A 85 7.79 7.62 8.56
CA PHE A 85 7.99 6.41 7.77
C PHE A 85 9.47 5.99 7.76
N LEU A 86 10.41 6.94 7.81
CA LEU A 86 11.85 6.65 7.91
C LEU A 86 12.22 5.97 9.23
N ARG A 87 11.57 6.35 10.33
CA ARG A 87 11.75 5.71 11.64
C ARG A 87 11.29 4.25 11.68
N GLY A 88 10.56 3.80 10.65
CA GLY A 88 10.22 2.39 10.45
C GLY A 88 8.99 1.93 11.23
N ASP A 89 8.29 2.84 11.91
CA ASP A 89 7.07 2.56 12.69
C ASP A 89 5.91 2.12 11.78
N GLU A 90 5.89 2.56 10.52
CA GLU A 90 4.83 2.23 9.57
C GLU A 90 5.38 1.89 8.18
N ARG A 91 5.39 0.60 7.82
CA ARG A 91 5.93 0.11 6.54
C ARG A 91 4.84 -0.33 5.55
N PRO A 92 5.01 -0.07 4.22
CA PRO A 92 4.07 -0.57 3.23
C PRO A 92 4.05 -2.11 3.24
N VAL A 93 2.89 -2.71 2.96
CA VAL A 93 2.74 -4.15 2.79
C VAL A 93 2.41 -4.44 1.33
N ALA A 94 3.17 -5.34 0.71
CA ALA A 94 2.89 -5.81 -0.64
C ALA A 94 2.58 -7.31 -0.67
N ALA A 95 1.96 -7.75 -1.76
CA ALA A 95 1.78 -9.16 -2.08
C ALA A 95 2.42 -9.46 -3.44
N ASP A 96 3.02 -10.63 -3.59
CA ASP A 96 3.43 -11.13 -4.91
C ASP A 96 2.19 -11.48 -5.74
N TRP A 97 2.12 -10.95 -6.95
CA TRP A 97 1.16 -11.37 -7.96
C TRP A 97 1.81 -11.38 -9.33
N LYS A 98 1.99 -12.58 -9.90
CA LYS A 98 2.60 -12.81 -11.22
C LYS A 98 3.99 -12.17 -11.35
N GLY A 99 4.81 -12.25 -10.29
CA GLY A 99 6.17 -11.71 -10.27
C GLY A 99 6.25 -10.19 -10.07
N LEU A 100 5.12 -9.53 -9.79
CA LEU A 100 5.04 -8.13 -9.41
C LEU A 100 4.65 -8.00 -7.93
N LEU A 101 5.29 -7.09 -7.21
CA LEU A 101 5.00 -6.84 -5.80
C LEU A 101 3.98 -5.71 -5.70
N ARG A 102 2.70 -6.02 -5.50
CA ARG A 102 1.62 -5.01 -5.45
C ARG A 102 1.36 -4.57 -4.02
N VAL A 103 1.49 -3.27 -3.75
CA VAL A 103 1.24 -2.71 -2.41
C VAL A 103 -0.25 -2.77 -2.08
N VAL A 104 -0.63 -3.73 -1.24
CA VAL A 104 -2.01 -3.92 -0.77
C VAL A 104 -2.36 -2.96 0.36
N CYS A 105 -1.37 -2.57 1.18
CA CYS A 105 -1.55 -1.62 2.27
C CYS A 105 -0.39 -0.63 2.32
N GLY A 106 -0.69 0.66 2.47
CA GLY A 106 0.34 1.70 2.57
C GLY A 106 0.84 2.25 1.23
N ASN A 107 0.02 2.27 0.18
CA ASN A 107 0.36 2.94 -1.09
C ASN A 107 0.86 4.40 -0.90
N ARG A 108 0.22 5.14 0.00
CA ARG A 108 0.65 6.50 0.40
C ARG A 108 2.06 6.53 0.99
N ARG A 109 2.39 5.54 1.83
CA ARG A 109 3.73 5.40 2.45
C ARG A 109 4.78 5.12 1.38
N LEU A 110 4.50 4.20 0.45
CA LEU A 110 5.41 3.95 -0.67
C LEU A 110 5.60 5.22 -1.53
N TRP A 111 4.53 5.97 -1.80
CA TRP A 111 4.62 7.21 -2.58
C TRP A 111 5.53 8.23 -1.89
N THR A 112 5.30 8.49 -0.60
CA THR A 112 6.09 9.43 0.18
C THR A 112 7.57 9.05 0.20
N LEU A 113 7.89 7.77 0.38
CA LEU A 113 9.27 7.28 0.39
C LEU A 113 9.96 7.41 -0.97
N ARG A 114 9.25 7.11 -2.06
CA ARG A 114 9.77 7.29 -3.44
C ARG A 114 9.96 8.76 -3.79
N GLU A 115 9.05 9.62 -3.37
CA GLU A 115 9.16 11.07 -3.62
C GLU A 115 10.31 11.68 -2.80
N PHE A 116 10.52 11.23 -1.56
CA PHE A 116 11.69 11.60 -0.77
C PHE A 116 12.99 11.23 -1.49
N LEU A 117 13.11 9.98 -1.96
CA LEU A 117 14.25 9.52 -2.75
C LEU A 117 14.51 10.39 -3.98
N ARG A 118 13.45 10.70 -4.73
CA ARG A 118 13.54 11.53 -5.93
C ARG A 118 14.05 12.94 -5.64
N ARG A 119 13.68 13.52 -4.49
CA ARG A 119 14.06 14.89 -4.09
C ARG A 119 15.45 14.98 -3.47
N HIS A 120 15.85 13.96 -2.71
CA HIS A 120 17.09 13.98 -1.93
C HIS A 120 18.23 13.16 -2.54
N GLY A 121 18.01 12.54 -3.70
CA GLY A 121 19.08 11.92 -4.50
C GLY A 121 19.56 10.56 -3.99
N GLY A 122 18.92 9.99 -2.98
CA GLY A 122 19.28 8.68 -2.43
C GLY A 122 19.09 8.61 -0.92
N TRP A 123 19.33 7.42 -0.37
CA TRP A 123 19.38 7.20 1.07
C TRP A 123 20.78 7.51 1.57
N THR A 124 20.91 8.42 2.55
CA THR A 124 22.16 8.63 3.30
C THR A 124 22.36 7.59 4.41
N HIS A 125 21.31 6.83 4.74
CA HIS A 125 21.28 5.73 5.72
C HIS A 125 20.77 4.43 5.06
N ALA A 126 20.50 3.39 5.87
CA ALA A 126 19.95 2.13 5.37
C ALA A 126 18.60 2.34 4.64
N VAL A 127 18.44 1.69 3.49
CA VAL A 127 17.21 1.73 2.69
C VAL A 127 16.05 1.16 3.50
N PRO A 128 14.90 1.84 3.60
CA PRO A 128 13.72 1.27 4.24
C PRO A 128 13.29 0.00 3.50
N HIS A 129 13.07 -1.08 4.26
CA HIS A 129 12.55 -2.32 3.70
C HIS A 129 11.03 -2.39 3.88
N THR A 130 10.34 -2.98 2.93
CA THR A 130 8.90 -3.24 2.98
C THR A 130 8.67 -4.73 3.25
N PRO A 131 7.82 -5.10 4.23
CA PRO A 131 7.36 -6.47 4.36
C PRO A 131 6.44 -6.82 3.19
N VAL A 132 6.68 -7.96 2.59
CA VAL A 132 5.93 -8.49 1.46
C VAL A 132 5.48 -9.88 1.81
N ILE A 133 4.19 -10.14 1.68
CA ILE A 133 3.66 -11.50 1.78
C ILE A 133 3.90 -12.18 0.44
N VAL A 134 4.73 -13.21 0.45
CA VAL A 134 5.02 -14.06 -0.70
C VAL A 134 4.26 -15.36 -0.51
N HIS A 135 3.42 -15.70 -1.50
CA HIS A 135 2.66 -16.94 -1.58
C HIS A 135 2.81 -17.51 -3.00
#